data_AF-A0A846CDJ9-F1
#
_entry.id   AF-A0A846CDJ9-F1
#
_cell.length_a   1.000
_cell.length_b   1.000
_cell.length_c   1.000
_cell.angle_alpha   90.00
_cell.angle_beta   90.00
_cell.angle_gamma   90.00
#
_symmetry.space_group_name_H-M   'P 1'
#
loop_
_entity.id
_entity.type
_entity.pdbx_description
1 polymer ?
#
loop_
_entity_poly.entity_id
_entity_poly.type
_entity_poly.pdbx_seq_one_letter_code
_entity_poly.pdbx_strand_id
1 'polypeptide(L)'
;IELITRTPAYDLLSQCRLCLTTVGANTAELGSLAVPMIVLLPTKQLDIMRAWDGLPGLLTNLPGVGAVFAAGINWLVLRKGQLFAWPNIWAKEEIVPELVGKLKPEVVAELVLEFLTHPEQLEEMRHQLRNVRGKPGASQKLAKIVLSLNRE
;
A
#
# COMPACT_ATOMS: atom_id res chain seq x y z
N ILE A 1 9.28 -2.50 23.23
CA ILE A 1 8.08 -2.30 22.39
C ILE A 1 7.35 -1.10 22.96
N GLU A 2 7.05 -0.11 22.14
CA GLU A 2 6.38 1.14 22.53
C GLU A 2 5.08 1.26 21.72
N LEU A 3 4.00 1.72 22.36
CA LEU A 3 2.71 1.97 21.71
C LEU A 3 2.47 3.47 21.60
N ILE A 4 2.26 3.96 20.38
CA ILE A 4 1.96 5.36 20.08
C ILE A 4 0.49 5.47 19.68
N THR A 5 -0.26 6.33 20.38
CA THR A 5 -1.72 6.49 20.17
C THR A 5 -2.11 7.81 19.53
N ARG A 6 -1.17 8.75 19.38
CA ARG A 6 -1.43 10.04 18.73
C ARG A 6 -1.40 9.92 17.21
N THR A 7 -2.30 10.64 16.54
CA THR A 7 -2.39 10.67 15.08
C THR A 7 -2.51 12.11 14.58
N PRO A 8 -1.69 12.54 13.59
CA PRO A 8 -0.60 11.79 12.98
C PRO A 8 0.69 11.81 13.81
N ALA A 9 1.47 10.72 13.77
CA ALA A 9 2.76 10.59 14.48
C ALA A 9 3.97 10.81 13.55
N TYR A 10 3.91 11.80 12.65
CA TYR A 10 4.88 11.97 11.56
C TYR A 10 6.32 12.24 12.03
N ASP A 11 6.50 12.93 13.15
CA ASP A 11 7.81 13.15 13.77
C ASP A 11 8.47 11.84 14.20
N LEU A 12 7.71 10.85 14.66
CA LEU A 12 8.24 9.51 14.96
C LEU A 12 8.42 8.68 13.70
N LEU A 13 7.41 8.64 12.80
CA LEU A 13 7.48 7.85 11.57
C LEU A 13 8.68 8.26 10.69
N SER A 14 8.99 9.55 10.60
CA SER A 14 10.13 10.07 9.83
C SER A 14 11.50 9.63 10.38
N GLN A 15 11.57 9.19 11.64
CA GLN A 15 12.78 8.66 12.27
C GLN A 15 12.95 7.15 12.04
N CYS A 16 11.91 6.46 11.57
CA CYS A 16 11.98 5.02 11.33
C CYS A 16 12.95 4.70 10.18
N ARG A 17 13.76 3.65 10.38
CA ARG A 17 14.65 3.13 9.33
C ARG A 17 13.91 2.29 8.31
N LEU A 18 12.93 1.52 8.78
CA LEU A 18 12.07 0.63 8.01
C LEU A 18 10.75 0.46 8.77
N CYS A 19 9.62 0.48 8.06
CA CYS A 19 8.29 0.22 8.62
C CYS A 19 7.69 -1.07 8.08
N LEU A 20 7.03 -1.84 8.95
CA LEU A 20 6.11 -2.89 8.53
C LEU A 20 4.69 -2.31 8.54
N THR A 21 3.96 -2.46 7.43
CA THR A 21 2.63 -1.86 7.30
C THR A 21 1.69 -2.75 6.50
N THR A 22 0.39 -2.49 6.56
CA THR A 22 -0.60 -3.04 5.61
C THR A 22 -0.95 -1.98 4.56
N VAL A 23 -1.72 -2.35 3.55
CA VAL A 23 -2.23 -1.38 2.55
C VAL A 23 -3.22 -0.40 3.15
N GLY A 24 -3.26 0.81 2.58
CA GLY A 24 -4.11 1.90 3.03
C GLY A 24 -3.44 3.26 2.95
N ALA A 25 -4.03 4.26 3.61
CA ALA A 25 -3.51 5.63 3.66
C ALA A 25 -2.10 5.72 4.27
N ASN A 26 -1.78 4.83 5.22
CA ASN A 26 -0.44 4.64 5.78
C ASN A 26 0.67 4.48 4.72
N THR A 27 0.43 3.74 3.63
CA THR A 27 1.45 3.59 2.56
C THR A 27 1.69 4.91 1.81
N ALA A 28 0.65 5.73 1.62
CA ALA A 28 0.79 7.06 1.04
C ALA A 28 1.48 8.05 1.98
N GLU A 29 1.18 7.98 3.29
CA GLU A 29 1.84 8.79 4.32
C GLU A 29 3.33 8.46 4.40
N LEU A 30 3.68 7.18 4.55
CA LEU A 30 5.08 6.73 4.59
C LEU A 30 5.81 7.05 3.28
N GLY A 31 5.15 6.90 2.13
CA GLY A 31 5.72 7.27 0.83
C GLY A 31 5.99 8.77 0.71
N SER A 32 5.08 9.61 1.23
CA SER A 32 5.25 11.06 1.26
C SER A 32 6.41 11.50 2.18
N LEU A 33 6.59 10.79 3.30
CA LEU A 33 7.70 10.95 4.23
C LEU A 33 9.02 10.34 3.73
N ALA A 34 8.99 9.59 2.61
CA ALA A 34 10.12 8.82 2.11
C ALA A 34 10.73 7.87 3.16
N VAL A 35 9.86 7.17 3.88
CA VAL A 35 10.24 6.16 4.88
C VAL A 35 10.15 4.78 4.21
N PRO A 36 11.24 4.00 4.19
CA PRO A 36 11.23 2.64 3.67
C PRO A 36 10.17 1.78 4.36
N MET A 37 9.50 0.91 3.60
CA MET A 37 8.44 0.06 4.15
C MET A 37 8.37 -1.31 3.48
N ILE A 38 7.89 -2.31 4.21
CA ILE A 38 7.42 -3.60 3.68
C ILE A 38 5.92 -3.67 3.91
N VAL A 39 5.18 -3.98 2.84
CA VAL A 39 3.72 -4.05 2.87
C VAL A 39 3.28 -5.49 3.00
N LEU A 40 2.53 -5.79 4.06
CA LEU A 40 2.05 -7.11 4.40
C LEU A 40 0.57 -7.24 4.05
N LEU A 41 0.26 -8.21 3.19
CA LEU A 41 -1.07 -8.47 2.62
C LEU A 41 -1.50 -9.92 2.90
N PRO A 42 -1.95 -10.23 4.12
CA PRO A 42 -2.42 -11.56 4.44
C PRO A 42 -3.69 -11.90 3.63
N THR A 43 -3.75 -13.07 3.00
CA THR A 43 -4.82 -13.45 2.05
C THR A 43 -6.25 -13.32 2.59
N LYS A 44 -6.45 -13.50 3.91
CA LYS A 44 -7.78 -13.32 4.53
C LYS A 44 -8.34 -11.90 4.37
N GLN A 45 -7.47 -10.88 4.28
CA GLN A 45 -7.86 -9.49 4.07
C GLN A 45 -8.03 -9.17 2.58
N LEU A 46 -7.31 -9.84 1.69
CA LEU A 46 -7.50 -9.71 0.25
C LEU A 46 -8.87 -10.23 -0.20
N ASP A 47 -9.39 -11.29 0.40
CA ASP A 47 -10.74 -11.76 0.11
C ASP A 47 -11.81 -10.71 0.52
N ILE A 48 -11.53 -9.87 1.53
CA ILE A 48 -12.39 -8.74 1.94
C ILE A 48 -12.27 -7.56 0.97
N MET A 49 -11.05 -7.20 0.55
CA MET A 49 -10.83 -6.13 -0.45
C MET A 49 -11.29 -6.54 -1.85
N ARG A 50 -11.25 -7.83 -2.20
CA ARG A 50 -11.72 -8.36 -3.48
C ARG A 50 -13.24 -8.58 -3.53
N ALA A 51 -13.89 -8.65 -2.37
CA ALA A 51 -15.34 -8.76 -2.32
C ALA A 51 -16.05 -7.46 -2.77
N TRP A 52 -15.34 -6.34 -2.97
CA TRP A 52 -15.90 -5.02 -3.32
C TRP A 52 -14.95 -4.34 -4.32
N ASP A 53 -15.27 -4.21 -5.61
CA ASP A 53 -16.29 -3.28 -6.14
C ASP A 53 -17.08 -3.81 -7.35
N GLY A 54 -18.37 -3.44 -7.41
CA GLY A 54 -19.23 -3.50 -8.61
C GLY A 54 -19.92 -4.84 -8.90
N LEU A 55 -20.27 -5.07 -10.17
CA LEU A 55 -20.86 -6.31 -10.70
C LEU A 55 -20.20 -7.63 -10.20
N PRO A 56 -18.86 -7.70 -10.02
CA PRO A 56 -18.19 -8.88 -9.45
C PRO A 56 -18.64 -9.22 -8.03
N GLY A 57 -18.89 -8.22 -7.17
CA GLY A 57 -19.37 -8.43 -5.79
C GLY A 57 -20.80 -8.99 -5.72
N LEU A 58 -21.64 -8.66 -6.71
CA LEU A 58 -22.96 -9.28 -6.87
C LEU A 58 -22.85 -10.75 -7.32
N LEU A 59 -21.91 -11.05 -8.22
CA LEU A 59 -21.71 -12.41 -8.75
C LEU A 59 -21.06 -13.36 -7.72
N THR A 60 -20.23 -12.85 -6.81
CA THR A 60 -19.65 -13.66 -5.71
C THR A 60 -20.68 -14.12 -4.68
N ASN A 61 -21.82 -13.43 -4.56
CA ASN A 61 -22.92 -13.81 -3.67
C ASN A 61 -23.87 -14.87 -4.26
N LEU A 62 -23.65 -15.34 -5.50
CA LEU A 62 -24.46 -16.40 -6.08
C LEU A 62 -24.00 -17.79 -5.58
N PRO A 63 -24.89 -18.61 -4.97
CA PRO A 63 -24.54 -19.94 -4.51
C PRO A 63 -24.08 -20.83 -5.68
N GLY A 64 -22.94 -21.50 -5.51
CA GLY A 64 -22.35 -22.41 -6.50
C GLY A 64 -21.44 -21.77 -7.55
N VAL A 65 -21.67 -20.51 -7.94
CA VAL A 65 -20.87 -19.79 -8.96
C VAL A 65 -19.77 -18.93 -8.33
N GLY A 66 -20.01 -18.41 -7.13
CA GLY A 66 -19.08 -17.50 -6.45
C GLY A 66 -17.70 -18.09 -6.17
N ALA A 67 -17.59 -19.38 -5.83
CA ALA A 67 -16.32 -20.02 -5.48
C ALA A 67 -15.36 -20.17 -6.69
N VAL A 68 -15.89 -20.54 -7.85
CA VAL A 68 -15.10 -20.70 -9.09
C VAL A 68 -14.70 -19.32 -9.64
N PHE A 69 -15.61 -18.35 -9.56
CA PHE A 69 -15.35 -16.98 -10.01
C PHE A 69 -14.32 -16.27 -9.11
N ALA A 70 -14.43 -16.42 -7.79
CA ALA A 70 -13.45 -15.89 -6.83
C ALA A 70 -12.05 -16.50 -7.05
N ALA A 71 -11.97 -17.81 -7.33
CA ALA A 71 -10.71 -18.47 -7.66
C ALA A 71 -10.09 -17.93 -8.96
N GLY A 72 -10.92 -17.70 -10.00
CA GLY A 72 -10.48 -17.13 -11.27
C GLY A 72 -9.98 -15.68 -11.16
N ILE A 73 -10.68 -14.84 -10.38
CA ILE A 73 -10.24 -13.46 -10.11
C ILE A 73 -8.95 -13.45 -9.27
N ASN A 74 -8.88 -14.26 -8.21
CA ASN A 74 -7.67 -14.39 -7.40
C ASN A 74 -6.49 -14.77 -8.28
N TRP A 75 -6.66 -15.73 -9.18
CA TRP A 75 -5.63 -16.16 -10.12
C TRP A 75 -5.26 -15.07 -11.14
N LEU A 76 -6.22 -14.33 -11.68
CA LEU A 76 -5.96 -13.24 -12.63
C LEU A 76 -5.20 -12.07 -11.98
N VAL A 77 -5.59 -11.68 -10.77
CA VAL A 77 -4.93 -10.63 -9.99
C VAL A 77 -3.52 -11.04 -9.60
N LEU A 78 -3.34 -12.28 -9.13
CA LEU A 78 -2.02 -12.85 -8.82
C LEU A 78 -1.13 -12.93 -10.07
N ARG A 79 -1.70 -13.15 -11.26
CA ARG A 79 -0.96 -13.19 -12.54
C ARG A 79 -0.65 -11.81 -13.13
N LYS A 80 -1.38 -10.75 -12.78
CA LYS A 80 -1.26 -9.44 -13.43
C LYS A 80 -0.27 -8.47 -12.79
N GLY A 81 0.47 -8.86 -11.75
CA GLY A 81 1.41 -7.95 -11.09
C GLY A 81 0.69 -6.73 -10.51
N GLN A 82 -0.48 -6.94 -9.90
CA GLN A 82 -1.24 -5.86 -9.29
C GLN A 82 -0.45 -5.28 -8.11
N LEU A 83 -0.20 -3.98 -8.16
CA LEU A 83 0.43 -3.20 -7.10
C LEU A 83 -0.66 -2.68 -6.17
N PHE A 84 -0.46 -2.80 -4.87
CA PHE A 84 -1.45 -2.42 -3.86
C PHE A 84 -1.02 -1.22 -3.02
N ALA A 85 0.27 -1.05 -2.75
CA ALA A 85 0.80 0.08 -2.03
C ALA A 85 0.73 1.34 -2.90
N TRP A 86 0.31 2.46 -2.33
CA TRP A 86 0.24 3.72 -3.08
C TRP A 86 1.55 4.10 -3.79
N PRO A 87 2.74 3.98 -3.16
CA PRO A 87 3.99 4.29 -3.85
C PRO A 87 4.23 3.44 -5.10
N ASN A 88 3.93 2.15 -5.03
CA ASN A 88 4.06 1.25 -6.17
C ASN A 88 3.05 1.57 -7.27
N ILE A 89 1.79 1.85 -6.91
CA ILE A 89 0.75 2.29 -7.86
C ILE A 89 1.19 3.57 -8.59
N TRP A 90 1.77 4.54 -7.87
CA TRP A 90 2.28 5.78 -8.46
C TRP A 90 3.50 5.53 -9.36
N ALA A 91 4.40 4.64 -8.96
CA ALA A 91 5.58 4.26 -9.72
C ALA A 91 5.25 3.40 -10.96
N LYS A 92 4.11 2.68 -10.92
CA LYS A 92 3.77 1.59 -11.84
C LYS A 92 4.78 0.44 -11.84
N GLU A 93 5.55 0.33 -10.77
CA GLU A 93 6.52 -0.73 -10.52
C GLU A 93 6.63 -0.99 -9.01
N GLU A 94 7.17 -2.14 -8.64
CA GLU A 94 7.39 -2.48 -7.23
C GLU A 94 8.67 -1.79 -6.73
N ILE A 95 8.50 -0.62 -6.10
CA ILE A 95 9.57 0.13 -5.43
C ILE A 95 9.63 -0.16 -3.92
N VAL A 96 8.53 -0.66 -3.35
CA VAL A 96 8.46 -1.20 -1.98
C VAL A 96 7.93 -2.64 -2.02
N PRO A 97 8.51 -3.57 -1.26
CA PRO A 97 8.10 -4.97 -1.29
C PRO A 97 6.68 -5.18 -0.78
N GLU A 98 5.89 -5.97 -1.53
CA GLU A 98 4.51 -6.35 -1.20
C GLU A 98 4.38 -7.86 -0.97
N LEU A 99 4.39 -8.27 0.31
CA LEU A 99 4.23 -9.67 0.69
C LEU A 99 2.75 -10.05 0.74
N VAL A 100 2.27 -10.66 -0.34
CA VAL A 100 0.91 -11.16 -0.50
C VAL A 100 0.85 -12.66 -0.20
N GLY A 101 0.01 -13.11 0.73
CA GLY A 101 -0.16 -14.54 0.94
C GLY A 101 -0.46 -15.00 2.35
N LYS A 102 -0.17 -16.28 2.59
CA LYS A 102 0.00 -16.82 3.94
C LYS A 102 1.39 -16.43 4.44
N LEU A 103 1.44 -15.36 5.22
CA LEU A 103 2.69 -14.81 5.74
C LEU A 103 3.18 -15.61 6.94
N LYS A 104 4.42 -16.12 6.83
CA LYS A 104 5.14 -16.75 7.94
C LYS A 104 6.03 -15.69 8.61
N PRO A 105 6.01 -15.56 9.95
CA PRO A 105 6.84 -14.58 10.65
C PRO A 105 8.32 -14.67 10.30
N GLU A 106 8.83 -15.89 10.08
CA GLU A 106 10.24 -16.14 9.76
C GLU A 106 10.64 -15.49 8.44
N VAL A 107 9.79 -15.62 7.41
CA VAL A 107 10.00 -15.01 6.09
C VAL A 107 10.00 -13.48 6.19
N VAL A 108 9.09 -12.91 6.98
CA VAL A 108 9.04 -11.45 7.19
C VAL A 108 10.28 -10.97 7.94
N ALA A 109 10.72 -11.72 8.96
CA ALA A 109 11.91 -11.40 9.74
C ALA A 109 13.19 -11.48 8.91
N GLU A 110 13.35 -12.51 8.08
CA GLU A 110 14.47 -12.65 7.15
C GLU A 110 14.57 -11.46 6.19
N LEU A 111 13.45 -11.07 5.58
CA LEU A 111 13.42 -9.90 4.69
C LEU A 111 13.74 -8.59 5.42
N VAL A 112 13.19 -8.40 6.63
CA VAL A 112 13.51 -7.22 7.45
C VAL A 112 15.01 -7.17 7.75
N LEU A 113 15.60 -8.31 8.15
CA LEU A 113 17.03 -8.39 8.43
C LEU A 113 17.86 -8.08 7.18
N GLU A 114 17.49 -8.62 6.03
CA GLU A 114 18.17 -8.34 4.76
C GLU A 114 18.22 -6.83 4.46
N PHE A 115 17.10 -6.12 4.56
CA PHE A 115 17.09 -4.66 4.37
C PHE A 115 17.89 -3.92 5.46
N LEU A 116 17.85 -4.39 6.71
CA LEU A 116 18.59 -3.76 7.80
C LEU A 116 20.11 -4.02 7.72
N THR A 117 20.55 -5.09 7.06
CA THR A 117 21.97 -5.36 6.80
C THR A 117 22.50 -4.67 5.54
N HIS A 118 21.60 -4.28 4.63
CA HIS A 118 21.92 -3.63 3.34
C HIS A 118 21.37 -2.19 3.28
N PRO A 119 22.00 -1.22 4.00
CA PRO A 119 21.52 0.17 4.06
C PRO A 119 21.38 0.86 2.69
N GLU A 120 22.14 0.43 1.69
CA GLU A 120 22.06 0.91 0.31
C GLU A 120 20.69 0.61 -0.34
N GLN A 121 20.09 -0.56 -0.05
CA GLN A 121 18.76 -0.89 -0.56
C GLN A 121 17.69 0.03 0.06
N LEU A 122 17.86 0.38 1.34
CA LEU A 122 16.96 1.31 2.01
C LEU A 122 17.12 2.72 1.44
N GLU A 123 18.33 3.18 1.13
CA GLU A 123 18.50 4.51 0.54
C GLU A 123 17.96 4.59 -0.89
N GLU A 124 18.12 3.54 -1.70
CA GLU A 124 17.49 3.47 -3.01
C GLU A 124 15.97 3.54 -2.90
N MET A 125 15.38 2.77 -1.98
CA MET A 125 13.94 2.84 -1.71
C MET A 125 13.52 4.25 -1.29
N ARG A 126 14.28 4.94 -0.42
CA ARG A 126 14.00 6.35 -0.06
C ARG A 126 14.05 7.26 -1.28
N HIS A 127 15.04 7.09 -2.14
CA HIS A 127 15.18 7.88 -3.36
C HIS A 127 13.98 7.68 -4.29
N GLN A 128 13.59 6.43 -4.56
CA GLN A 128 12.39 6.11 -5.35
C GLN A 128 11.13 6.72 -4.74
N LEU A 129 10.92 6.58 -3.42
CA LEU A 129 9.77 7.18 -2.71
C LEU A 129 9.72 8.71 -2.85
N ARG A 130 10.87 9.40 -2.76
CA ARG A 130 10.96 10.85 -2.97
C ARG A 130 10.61 11.26 -4.40
N ASN A 131 10.90 10.41 -5.38
CA ASN A 131 10.65 10.68 -6.79
C ASN A 131 9.18 10.47 -7.19
N VAL A 132 8.50 9.52 -6.54
CA VAL A 132 7.09 9.21 -6.86
C VAL A 132 6.08 10.03 -6.04
N ARG A 133 6.49 10.62 -4.91
CA ARG A 133 5.56 11.43 -4.11
C ARG A 133 5.09 12.66 -4.89
N GLY A 134 3.80 12.97 -4.77
CA GLY A 134 3.19 14.11 -5.43
C GLY A 134 3.77 15.46 -4.98
N LYS A 135 3.58 16.50 -5.80
CA LYS A 135 3.90 17.88 -5.41
C LYS A 135 2.95 18.35 -4.30
N PRO A 136 3.41 19.16 -3.33
CA PRO A 136 2.52 19.80 -2.37
C PRO A 136 1.52 20.72 -3.09
N GLY A 137 0.46 21.11 -2.40
CA GLY A 137 -0.53 22.05 -2.94
C GLY A 137 -1.91 21.46 -3.21
N ALA A 138 -2.19 20.22 -2.79
CA ALA A 138 -3.47 19.56 -3.05
C ALA A 138 -4.66 20.35 -2.49
N SER A 139 -4.56 20.84 -1.24
CA SER A 139 -5.62 21.66 -0.63
C SER A 139 -5.83 22.99 -1.34
N GLN A 140 -4.75 23.67 -1.77
CA GLN A 140 -4.87 24.91 -2.54
C GLN A 140 -5.48 24.66 -3.93
N LYS A 141 -5.12 23.57 -4.60
CA LYS A 141 -5.75 23.19 -5.88
C LYS A 141 -7.23 22.91 -5.70
N LEU A 142 -7.61 22.16 -4.66
CA LEU A 142 -9.00 21.89 -4.34
C LEU A 142 -9.78 23.19 -4.07
N ALA A 143 -9.23 24.09 -3.25
CA ALA A 143 -9.86 25.38 -2.97
C ALA A 143 -10.07 26.21 -4.25
N LYS A 144 -9.10 26.21 -5.17
CA LYS A 144 -9.23 26.88 -6.47
C LYS A 144 -10.37 26.29 -7.32
N ILE A 145 -10.48 24.96 -7.37
CA ILE A 145 -11.55 24.27 -8.10
C ILE A 145 -12.92 24.66 -7.52
N VAL A 146 -13.08 24.61 -6.20
CA VAL A 146 -14.35 24.99 -5.55
C VAL A 146 -14.70 26.45 -5.82
N LEU A 147 -13.73 27.37 -5.74
CA LEU A 147 -13.96 28.78 -6.05
C LEU A 147 -14.33 29.03 -7.52
N SER A 148 -13.81 28.24 -8.45
CA SER A 148 -14.20 28.35 -9.87
C SER A 148 -15.63 27.89 -10.14
N LEU A 149 -16.15 26.93 -9.36
CA LEU A 149 -17.52 26.41 -9.51
C LEU A 149 -18.60 27.37 -8.98
N ASN A 150 -18.23 28.28 -8.06
CA ASN A 150 -19.14 29.30 -7.51
C ASN A 150 -19.18 30.60 -8.34
N ARG A 151 -18.49 30.65 -9.49
CA ARG A 151 -18.47 31.82 -10.39
C ARG A 151 -19.30 31.64 -11.66
N GLU A 152 -20.08 30.56 -11.74
CA GLU A 152 -21.18 30.35 -12.70
C GLU A 152 -22.52 30.61 -12.00
#